data_AF-A0A812JL79-F1
#
_entry.id   AF-A0A812JL79-F1
#
_cell.length_a   1.000
_cell.length_b   1.000
_cell.length_c   1.000
_cell.angle_alpha   90.00
_cell.angle_beta   90.00
_cell.angle_gamma   90.00
#
_symmetry.space_group_name_H-M   'P 1'
#
loop_
_entity.id
_entity.type
_entity.pdbx_description
1 polymer ?
#
loop_
_entity_poly.entity_id
_entity_poly.type
_entity_poly.pdbx_seq_one_letter_code
_entity_poly.pdbx_strand_id
1 'polypeptide(L)'
;ADEEKFNRGKLLNVGALWCCAHLYDAMNVRLCLHDVDTIPAPSLVPFYCHSRPGECVHLGWVNRKYDYPAFFGGVCALSLSDFLRAGGFPNHFWGWGREDDVLHSRLCCLA
;
A
#
# COMPACT_ATOMS: atom_id res chain seq x y z
N ALA A 1 -8.91 -24.75 4.25
CA ALA A 1 -7.95 -23.69 4.63
C ALA A 1 -6.85 -24.38 5.43
N ASP A 2 -5.60 -23.96 5.26
CA ASP A 2 -4.51 -24.38 6.15
C ASP A 2 -4.57 -23.57 7.47
N GLU A 3 -3.75 -23.94 8.45
CA GLU A 3 -3.62 -23.24 9.74
C GLU A 3 -2.61 -22.09 9.69
N GLU A 4 -2.13 -21.76 8.50
CA GLU A 4 -1.10 -20.74 8.29
C GLU A 4 -1.68 -19.34 8.42
N LYS A 5 -0.87 -18.43 8.97
CA LYS A 5 -1.28 -17.03 9.10
C LYS A 5 -1.23 -16.35 7.74
N PHE A 6 -2.19 -15.46 7.49
CA PHE A 6 -2.17 -14.60 6.32
C PHE A 6 -1.04 -13.56 6.40
N ASN A 7 -0.41 -13.25 5.27
CA ASN A 7 0.62 -12.22 5.17
C ASN A 7 0.28 -11.22 4.06
N ARG A 8 -0.42 -10.16 4.45
CA ARG A 8 -0.92 -9.11 3.57
C ARG A 8 0.22 -8.39 2.84
N GLY A 9 1.19 -7.87 3.61
CA GLY A 9 2.32 -7.12 3.06
C GLY A 9 3.13 -7.93 2.05
N LYS A 10 3.36 -9.22 2.30
CA LYS A 10 4.07 -10.11 1.37
C LYS A 10 3.31 -10.33 0.07
N LEU A 11 1.98 -10.46 0.11
CA LEU A 11 1.18 -10.57 -1.13
C LEU A 11 1.18 -9.26 -1.93
N LEU A 12 1.13 -8.12 -1.26
CA LEU A 12 1.25 -6.81 -1.91
C LEU A 12 2.63 -6.62 -2.56
N ASN A 13 3.71 -7.08 -1.92
CA ASN A 13 5.04 -7.14 -2.53
C ASN A 13 5.07 -8.00 -3.80
N VAL A 14 4.42 -9.18 -3.77
CA VAL A 14 4.31 -10.06 -4.96
C VAL A 14 3.61 -9.32 -6.11
N GLY A 15 2.50 -8.62 -5.83
CA GLY A 15 1.80 -7.81 -6.83
C GLY A 15 2.67 -6.72 -7.44
N ALA A 16 3.41 -5.98 -6.61
CA ALA A 16 4.33 -4.94 -7.07
C ALA A 16 5.45 -5.49 -7.96
N LEU A 17 6.05 -6.64 -7.58
CA LEU A 17 7.07 -7.31 -8.39
C LEU A 17 6.50 -7.85 -9.70
N TRP A 18 5.26 -8.35 -9.69
CA TRP A 18 4.57 -8.79 -10.90
C TRP A 18 4.38 -7.61 -11.86
N CYS A 19 3.96 -6.44 -11.37
CA CYS A 19 3.86 -5.22 -12.17
C CYS A 19 5.21 -4.84 -12.80
N CYS A 20 6.32 -4.96 -12.06
CA CYS A 20 7.66 -4.69 -12.58
C CYS A 20 8.04 -5.63 -13.74
N ALA A 21 7.70 -6.91 -13.61
CA ALA A 21 8.10 -7.94 -14.57
C ALA A 21 7.25 -7.95 -15.84
N HIS A 22 6.00 -7.49 -15.77
CA HIS A 22 5.01 -7.73 -16.83
C HIS A 22 4.40 -6.48 -17.46
N LEU A 23 4.60 -5.29 -16.89
CA LEU A 23 4.08 -4.05 -17.48
C LEU A 23 5.18 -3.33 -18.27
N TYR A 24 4.86 -2.95 -19.51
CA TYR A 24 5.80 -2.33 -20.45
C TYR A 24 6.42 -1.03 -19.92
N ASP A 25 5.64 -0.25 -19.18
CA ASP A 25 6.05 1.04 -18.61
C ASP A 25 5.92 1.02 -17.08
N ALA A 26 6.61 0.07 -16.44
CA ALA A 26 6.54 -0.18 -15.00
C ALA A 26 6.83 1.08 -14.16
N MET A 27 7.70 1.98 -14.62
CA MET A 27 8.07 3.19 -13.85
C MET A 27 6.95 4.23 -13.79
N ASN A 28 5.98 4.19 -14.71
CA ASN A 28 4.78 5.03 -14.68
C ASN A 28 3.56 4.33 -14.04
N VAL A 29 3.73 3.12 -13.51
CA VAL A 29 2.67 2.38 -12.82
C VAL A 29 2.36 3.04 -11.47
N ARG A 30 1.06 3.18 -11.19
CA ARG A 30 0.53 3.55 -9.88
C ARG A 30 -0.01 2.31 -9.21
N LEU A 31 0.42 2.10 -7.97
CA LEU A 31 -0.12 1.05 -7.13
C LEU A 31 -1.29 1.61 -6.32
N CYS A 32 -2.38 0.85 -6.29
CA CYS A 32 -3.45 1.00 -5.31
C CYS A 32 -3.40 -0.22 -4.41
N LEU A 33 -2.79 -0.07 -3.23
CA LEU A 33 -2.68 -1.13 -2.22
C LEU A 33 -3.96 -1.09 -1.40
N HIS A 34 -4.76 -2.14 -1.48
CA HIS A 34 -6.18 -2.02 -1.17
C HIS A 34 -6.75 -3.26 -0.48
N ASP A 35 -7.37 -3.07 0.69
CA ASP A 35 -8.12 -4.13 1.37
C ASP A 35 -9.44 -4.43 0.64
N VAL A 36 -9.73 -5.70 0.39
CA VAL A 36 -10.89 -6.11 -0.43
C VAL A 36 -12.25 -5.70 0.16
N ASP A 37 -12.31 -5.44 1.46
CA ASP A 37 -13.53 -5.08 2.21
C ASP A 37 -13.76 -3.57 2.31
N THR A 38 -12.92 -2.75 1.68
CA THR A 38 -13.07 -1.29 1.66
C THR A 38 -13.79 -0.85 0.38
N ILE A 39 -14.88 -0.10 0.49
CA ILE A 39 -15.58 0.45 -0.68
C ILE A 39 -15.40 1.97 -0.67
N PRO A 40 -14.84 2.58 -1.73
CA PRO A 40 -14.64 4.02 -1.76
C PRO A 40 -15.98 4.75 -1.83
N ALA A 41 -16.13 5.80 -1.02
CA ALA A 41 -17.16 6.80 -1.28
C ALA A 41 -16.93 7.41 -2.67
N PRO A 42 -18.00 7.80 -3.41
CA PRO A 42 -17.85 8.39 -4.75
C PRO A 42 -16.89 9.59 -4.80
N SER A 43 -16.83 10.38 -3.73
CA SER A 43 -15.91 11.52 -3.60
C SER A 43 -14.42 11.13 -3.54
N LEU A 44 -14.11 9.88 -3.20
CA LEU A 44 -12.73 9.39 -3.07
C LEU A 44 -12.19 8.74 -4.34
N VAL A 45 -13.06 8.34 -5.28
CA VAL A 45 -12.68 7.66 -6.53
C VAL A 45 -11.58 8.42 -7.30
N PRO A 46 -11.62 9.77 -7.45
CA PRO A 46 -10.57 10.49 -8.17
C PRO A 46 -9.17 10.32 -7.55
N PHE A 47 -9.10 10.07 -6.24
CA PHE A 47 -7.84 10.00 -5.50
C PHE A 47 -7.17 8.61 -5.58
N TYR A 48 -7.90 7.57 -5.96
CA TYR A 48 -7.34 6.23 -6.20
C TYR A 48 -6.34 6.18 -7.35
N CYS A 49 -6.49 7.10 -8.30
CA CYS A 49 -5.59 7.27 -9.43
C CYS A 49 -4.65 8.47 -9.26
N HIS A 50 -4.70 9.15 -8.11
CA HIS A 50 -3.95 10.37 -7.85
C HIS A 50 -2.70 10.05 -7.03
N SER A 51 -1.61 9.69 -7.70
CA SER A 51 -0.29 9.74 -7.10
C SER A 51 0.72 10.28 -8.11
N ARG A 52 1.52 11.25 -7.67
CA ARG A 52 2.71 11.72 -8.38
C ARG A 52 3.93 11.02 -7.77
N PRO A 53 5.04 10.86 -8.51
CA PRO A 53 6.29 10.43 -7.90
C PRO A 53 6.66 11.31 -6.70
N GLY A 54 6.99 10.69 -5.56
CA GLY A 54 7.23 11.36 -4.28
C GLY A 54 5.98 11.61 -3.42
N GLU A 55 4.79 11.31 -3.93
CA GLU A 55 3.53 11.45 -3.18
C GLU A 55 2.92 10.08 -2.85
N CYS A 56 2.38 9.97 -1.64
CA CYS A 56 1.54 8.86 -1.23
C CYS A 56 0.21 9.39 -0.70
N VAL A 57 -0.90 8.84 -1.19
CA VAL A 57 -2.26 9.21 -0.75
C VAL A 57 -2.83 8.09 0.11
N HIS A 58 -3.07 8.38 1.39
CA HIS A 58 -3.69 7.43 2.34
C HIS A 58 -5.21 7.59 2.35
N LEU A 59 -5.88 6.80 1.50
CA LEU A 59 -7.33 6.79 1.34
C LEU A 59 -8.06 6.14 2.53
N GLY A 60 -7.40 5.16 3.17
CA GLY A 60 -7.91 4.48 4.36
C GLY A 60 -8.13 5.40 5.55
N TRP A 61 -7.50 6.59 5.56
CA TRP A 61 -7.71 7.60 6.60
C TRP A 61 -9.17 8.03 6.73
N VAL A 62 -9.93 8.08 5.63
CA VAL A 62 -11.32 8.58 5.66
C VAL A 62 -12.23 7.65 6.45
N ASN A 63 -11.99 6.34 6.38
CA ASN A 63 -12.71 5.36 7.20
C ASN A 63 -12.14 5.26 8.63
N ARG A 64 -10.92 5.80 8.86
CA ARG A 64 -10.16 5.83 10.14
C ARG A 64 -10.47 4.65 11.05
N LYS A 65 -10.28 3.42 10.57
CA LYS A 65 -10.60 2.19 11.30
C LYS A 65 -9.93 2.14 12.69
N TYR A 66 -8.74 2.74 12.80
CA TYR A 66 -8.02 2.90 14.05
C TYR A 66 -7.66 4.36 14.29
N ASP A 67 -7.80 4.78 15.54
CA ASP A 67 -7.54 6.15 15.97
C ASP A 67 -6.15 6.27 16.62
N TYR A 68 -5.11 6.31 15.78
CA TYR A 68 -3.77 6.72 16.21
C TYR A 68 -3.06 7.54 15.12
N PRO A 69 -2.13 8.44 15.48
CA PRO A 69 -1.59 9.44 14.54
C PRO A 69 -0.84 8.87 13.34
N ALA A 70 -0.24 7.69 13.47
CA ALA A 70 0.57 7.07 12.43
C ALA A 70 -0.19 6.00 11.61
N PHE A 71 -1.52 5.90 11.77
CA PHE A 71 -2.31 4.88 11.08
C PHE A 71 -2.20 5.03 9.57
N PHE A 72 -1.80 3.95 8.89
CA PHE A 72 -1.56 3.92 7.45
C PHE A 72 -2.22 2.72 6.73
N GLY A 73 -3.13 2.01 7.41
CA GLY A 73 -3.76 0.80 6.87
C GLY A 73 -4.98 1.06 5.98
N GLY A 74 -5.56 -0.03 5.46
CA GLY A 74 -6.74 0.00 4.61
C GLY A 74 -6.40 0.18 3.12
N VAL A 75 -6.26 1.44 2.70
CA VAL A 75 -6.02 1.77 1.29
C VAL A 75 -4.98 2.88 1.16
N CYS A 76 -3.95 2.67 0.35
CA CYS A 76 -3.02 3.72 -0.06
C CYS A 76 -2.68 3.64 -1.55
N ALA A 77 -2.43 4.81 -2.14
CA ALA A 77 -2.05 4.96 -3.54
C ALA A 77 -0.69 5.67 -3.66
N LEU A 78 0.23 5.09 -4.42
CA LEU A 78 1.60 5.60 -4.61
C LEU A 78 2.20 5.11 -5.93
N SER A 79 3.31 5.69 -6.36
CA SER A 79 4.03 5.19 -7.55
C SER A 79 4.72 3.86 -7.25
N LEU A 80 4.80 2.97 -8.24
CA LEU A 80 5.59 1.74 -8.13
C LEU A 80 7.06 2.04 -7.82
N SER A 81 7.60 3.12 -8.42
CA SER A 81 8.97 3.57 -8.16
C SER A 81 9.22 3.90 -6.68
N ASP A 82 8.33 4.66 -6.03
CA ASP A 82 8.48 5.01 -4.62
C ASP A 82 8.30 3.79 -3.71
N PHE A 83 7.37 2.89 -4.05
CA PHE A 83 7.21 1.63 -3.33
C PHE A 83 8.49 0.78 -3.36
N LEU A 84 9.15 0.67 -4.52
CA LEU A 84 10.41 -0.05 -4.67
C LEU A 84 11.56 0.64 -3.93
N ARG A 85 11.66 1.97 -4.03
CA ARG A 85 12.67 2.77 -3.31
C ARG A 85 12.54 2.60 -1.79
N ALA A 86 11.32 2.48 -1.29
CA ALA A 86 11.04 2.24 0.13
C ALA A 86 11.40 0.80 0.57
N GLY A 87 11.66 -0.11 -0.37
CA GLY A 87 11.87 -1.53 -0.08
C GLY A 87 10.57 -2.30 0.21
N GLY A 88 9.42 -1.79 -0.25
CA GLY A 88 8.10 -2.40 -0.11
C GLY A 88 7.67 -2.65 1.34
N PHE A 89 6.76 -3.62 1.54
CA PHE A 89 6.35 -4.08 2.86
C PHE A 89 7.38 -5.02 3.51
N PRO A 90 7.43 -5.12 4.85
CA PRO A 90 8.17 -6.18 5.52
C PRO A 90 7.54 -7.57 5.30
N ASN A 91 8.36 -8.58 5.00
CA ASN A 91 7.87 -9.94 4.68
C ASN A 91 7.65 -10.85 5.90
N HIS A 92 7.99 -10.41 7.11
CA HIS A 92 7.98 -11.25 8.33
C HIS A 92 6.75 -11.04 9.22
N PHE A 93 5.82 -10.16 8.84
CA PHE A 93 4.57 -9.95 9.57
C PHE A 93 3.53 -10.99 9.14
N TRP A 94 3.31 -11.96 10.01
CA TRP A 94 2.34 -13.03 9.82
C TRP A 94 1.15 -12.83 10.78
N GLY A 95 -0.04 -12.68 10.22
CA GLY A 95 -1.25 -12.28 10.96
C GLY A 95 -1.49 -10.78 10.93
N TRP A 96 -2.29 -10.29 11.86
CA TRP A 96 -2.75 -8.89 11.87
C TRP A 96 -1.74 -7.92 12.50
N GLY A 97 -1.39 -6.87 11.75
CA GLY A 97 -0.94 -5.59 12.26
C GLY A 97 0.53 -5.23 12.05
N ARG A 98 0.78 -3.92 12.06
CA ARG A 98 2.07 -3.21 12.03
C ARG A 98 2.88 -3.29 10.73
N GLU A 99 2.47 -4.04 9.73
CA GLU A 99 3.13 -4.03 8.43
C GLU A 99 2.96 -2.69 7.71
N ASP A 100 1.78 -2.06 7.84
CA ASP A 100 1.46 -0.75 7.28
C ASP A 100 2.28 0.37 7.94
N ASP A 101 2.48 0.30 9.27
CA ASP A 101 3.28 1.27 10.02
C ASP A 101 4.74 1.30 9.53
N VAL A 102 5.29 0.11 9.23
CA VAL A 102 6.65 -0.02 8.70
C VAL A 102 6.74 0.53 7.29
N LEU A 103 5.75 0.27 6.43
CA LEU A 103 5.73 0.86 5.09
C LEU A 103 5.64 2.39 5.17
N HIS A 104 4.76 2.93 6.02
CA HIS A 104 4.62 4.36 6.25
C HIS A 104 5.95 4.98 6.68
N SER A 105 6.62 4.39 7.67
CA SER A 105 7.95 4.85 8.11
C SER A 105 8.98 4.83 6.98
N ARG A 106 9.00 3.79 6.14
CA ARG A 106 9.93 3.69 5.01
C ARG A 106 9.68 4.78 3.97
N LEU A 107 8.42 5.07 3.65
CA LEU A 107 8.03 6.12 2.71
C LEU A 107 8.40 7.51 3.24
N CYS A 108 8.20 7.78 4.53
CA CYS A 108 8.62 9.04 5.15
C CYS A 108 10.14 9.26 5.11
N CYS A 109 10.95 8.20 5.16
CA CYS A 109 12.41 8.30 5.07
C CYS A 109 12.94 8.54 3.65
N LEU A 110 12.10 8.49 2.61
CA LEU A 110 12.49 8.81 1.23
C LEU A 110 12.43 10.30 0.90
N ALA A 111 11.74 11.09 1.73
CA ALA A 111 11.50 12.51 1.56
C ALA A 111 12.69 13.37 2.00
#